data_AF-A0A357F1H5-F1
#
_entry.id   AF-A0A357F1H5-F1
#
_cell.length_a   1.000
_cell.length_b   1.000
_cell.length_c   1.000
_cell.angle_alpha   90.00
_cell.angle_beta   90.00
_cell.angle_gamma   90.00
#
_symmetry.space_group_name_H-M   'P 1'
#
loop_
_entity.id
_entity.type
_entity.pdbx_description
1 polymer ?
#
loop_
_entity_poly.entity_id
_entity_poly.type
_entity_poly.pdbx_seq_one_letter_code
_entity_poly.pdbx_strand_id
1 'polypeptide(L)' 'IVGTFYRAPGPDKEPYVKEGTTVAPDTVVCIVEAMKLMNEIQAETTGEIVKIFVENGQPVEYGQPLFGIRK' A
#
# COMPACT_ATOMS: atom_id res chain seq x y z
N ILE A 1 12.70 1.76 -11.09
CA ILE A 1 11.63 0.78 -10.75
C ILE A 1 12.12 -0.25 -9.75
N VAL A 2 11.46 -0.33 -8.60
CA VAL A 2 11.73 -1.30 -7.52
C VAL A 2 10.70 -2.43 -7.54
N GLY A 3 9.46 -2.14 -7.94
CA GLY A 3 8.40 -3.13 -8.06
C GLY A 3 7.11 -2.57 -8.63
N THR A 4 6.05 -3.36 -8.59
CA THR A 4 4.69 -2.99 -9.00
C THR A 4 3.79 -2.91 -7.77
N PHE A 5 3.09 -1.80 -7.61
CA PHE A 5 2.16 -1.59 -6.50
C PHE A 5 0.82 -2.28 -6.76
N TYR A 6 0.32 -3.02 -5.76
CA TYR A 6 -1.04 -3.53 -5.76
C TYR A 6 -1.74 -3.20 -4.45
N ARG A 7 -2.98 -2.73 -4.58
CA ARG A 7 -3.82 -2.36 -3.43
C ARG A 7 -4.47 -3.54 -2.72
N ALA A 8 -4.43 -4.73 -3.31
CA ALA A 8 -5.11 -5.94 -2.85
C ALA A 8 -4.17 -7.16 -2.99
N PRO A 9 -4.38 -8.24 -2.19
CA PRO A 9 -3.57 -9.46 -2.28
C PRO A 9 -3.76 -10.24 -3.59
N GLY A 10 -4.78 -9.89 -4.38
CA GLY A 10 -5.08 -10.52 -5.65
C GLY A 10 -6.16 -9.77 -6.44
N PRO A 11 -6.39 -10.14 -7.70
CA PRO A 11 -7.28 -9.41 -8.62
C PRO A 11 -8.74 -9.37 -8.16
N ASP A 12 -9.24 -10.44 -7.53
CA ASP A 12 -10.63 -10.58 -7.07
C ASP A 12 -10.77 -10.36 -5.56
N LYS A 13 -9.75 -9.78 -4.92
CA LYS A 13 -9.74 -9.52 -3.48
C LYS A 13 -9.97 -8.04 -3.21
N GLU A 14 -10.59 -7.77 -2.06
CA GLU A 14 -10.76 -6.40 -1.61
C GLU A 14 -9.41 -5.74 -1.34
N PRO A 15 -9.29 -4.42 -1.55
CA PRO A 15 -8.11 -3.67 -1.14
C PRO A 15 -7.84 -3.83 0.35
N TYR A 16 -6.56 -3.85 0.73
CA TYR A 16 -6.15 -3.87 2.13
C TYR A 16 -6.70 -2.66 2.90
N VAL A 17 -6.64 -1.48 2.29
CA VAL A 17 -7.14 -0.23 2.85
C VAL A 17 -7.76 0.66 1.77
N LYS A 18 -8.57 1.64 2.20
CA LYS A 18 -9.11 2.72 1.39
C LYS A 18 -8.94 4.05 2.11
N GLU A 19 -9.16 5.16 1.42
CA GLU A 19 -9.24 6.47 2.06
C GLU A 19 -10.36 6.46 3.12
N GLY A 20 -10.04 6.99 4.30
CA GLY A 20 -10.88 6.92 5.50
C GLY A 20 -10.64 5.68 6.38
N THR A 21 -9.82 4.70 5.95
CA THR A 21 -9.49 3.55 6.80
C THR A 21 -8.51 3.94 7.90
N THR A 22 -8.83 3.60 9.15
CA THR A 22 -7.89 3.66 10.28
C THR A 22 -6.94 2.47 10.25
N VAL A 23 -5.64 2.74 10.44
CA VAL A 23 -4.56 1.75 10.42
C VAL A 23 -3.78 1.79 11.73
N ALA A 24 -3.21 0.65 12.11
CA ALA A 24 -2.23 0.49 13.18
C ALA A 24 -0.85 0.12 12.58
N PRO A 25 0.25 0.19 13.34
CA PRO A 25 1.59 0.00 12.80
C PRO A 25 1.82 -1.33 12.08
N ASP A 26 1.12 -2.39 12.48
CA ASP A 26 1.15 -3.74 11.94
C ASP A 26 0.14 -3.98 10.79
N THR A 27 -0.72 -3.01 10.49
CA THR A 27 -1.74 -3.14 9.45
C THR A 27 -1.06 -3.14 8.08
N VAL A 28 -1.29 -4.20 7.31
CA VAL A 28 -0.85 -4.28 5.90
C VAL A 28 -1.71 -3.33 5.07
N VAL A 29 -1.08 -2.44 4.30
CA VAL A 29 -1.76 -1.41 3.51
C VAL A 29 -1.71 -1.67 2.00
N CYS A 30 -0.71 -2.41 1.52
CA CYS A 30 -0.58 -2.82 0.13
C CYS A 30 0.45 -3.95 -0.01
N ILE A 31 0.61 -4.45 -1.24
CA ILE A 31 1.77 -5.25 -1.61
C ILE A 31 2.56 -4.57 -2.73
N VAL A 32 3.86 -4.83 -2.75
CA VAL A 32 4.76 -4.47 -3.85
C VAL A 32 5.38 -5.74 -4.41
N GLU A 33 5.10 -6.01 -5.69
CA GLU A 33 5.71 -7.12 -6.42
C GLU A 33 7.11 -6.73 -6.89
N ALA A 34 8.13 -7.46 -6.44
CA ALA A 34 9.50 -7.32 -6.92
C ALA A 34 10.12 -8.69 -7.17
N MET A 35 10.63 -8.94 -8.39
CA MET A 35 11.27 -10.21 -8.75
C MET A 35 10.42 -11.47 -8.45
N LYS A 36 9.12 -11.41 -8.73
CA LYS A 36 8.10 -12.46 -8.42
C LYS A 36 7.80 -12.66 -6.92
N LEU A 37 8.32 -11.80 -6.04
CA LEU A 37 7.98 -11.80 -4.62
C LEU A 37 6.95 -10.71 -4.34
N MET A 38 5.87 -11.08 -3.64
CA MET A 38 4.87 -10.15 -3.16
C MET A 38 5.27 -9.70 -1.74
N ASN A 39 5.77 -8.48 -1.62
CA ASN A 39 6.19 -7.93 -0.32
C ASN A 39 5.03 -7.14 0.28
N GLU A 40 4.59 -7.52 1.46
CA GLU A 40 3.58 -6.80 2.22
C GLU A 40 4.19 -5.54 2.84
N ILE A 41 3.51 -4.41 2.67
CA ILE A 41 3.91 -3.13 3.25
C ILE A 41 2.96 -2.84 4.41
N GLN A 42 3.53 -2.59 5.59
CA GLN A 42 2.79 -2.23 6.79
C GLN A 42 2.71 -0.70 6.94
N ALA A 43 1.73 -0.20 7.70
CA ALA A 43 1.55 1.23 7.91
C ALA A 43 2.65 1.86 8.78
N GLU A 44 3.31 1.07 9.65
CA GLU A 44 4.37 1.48 10.61
C GLU A 44 3.96 2.58 11.60
N THR A 45 2.73 3.10 11.49
CA THR A 45 2.19 4.15 12.34
C THR A 45 0.69 3.97 12.50
N THR A 46 0.13 4.60 13.55
CA THR A 46 -1.31 4.68 13.75
C THR A 46 -1.85 5.96 13.12
N GLY A 47 -2.99 5.86 12.44
CA GLY A 47 -3.69 7.01 11.88
C GLY A 47 -4.77 6.62 10.89
N GLU A 48 -5.24 7.57 10.10
CA GLU A 48 -6.23 7.40 9.06
C GLU A 48 -5.59 7.62 7.68
N ILE A 49 -5.86 6.71 6.73
CA ILE A 49 -5.46 6.90 5.33
C ILE A 49 -6.26 8.07 4.77
N VAL A 50 -5.60 9.18 4.48
CA VAL A 50 -6.25 10.37 3.89
C VAL A 50 -6.01 10.48 2.40
N LYS A 51 -5.01 9.76 1.87
CA LYS A 51 -4.69 9.77 0.45
C LYS A 51 -3.95 8.53 0.00
N ILE A 52 -4.26 8.05 -1.21
CA ILE A 52 -3.48 7.03 -1.91
C ILE A 52 -2.87 7.70 -3.14
N PHE A 53 -1.53 7.71 -3.25
CA PHE A 53 -0.81 8.45 -4.30
C PHE A 53 -0.55 7.63 -5.56
N VAL A 54 -0.74 6.32 -5.49
CA VAL A 54 -0.36 5.37 -6.54
C VAL A 54 -1.57 4.51 -6.95
N GLU A 55 -1.74 4.32 -8.26
CA GLU A 55 -2.81 3.48 -8.79
C GLU A 55 -2.42 2.00 -8.79
N ASN A 56 -3.42 1.12 -8.74
CA ASN A 56 -3.19 -0.33 -8.76
C ASN A 56 -2.53 -0.77 -10.08
N GLY A 57 -1.45 -1.54 -9.98
CA GLY A 57 -0.66 -2.03 -11.12
C GLY A 57 0.38 -1.03 -11.64
N GLN A 58 0.56 0.12 -10.98
CA GLN A 58 1.59 1.08 -11.37
C GLN A 58 2.98 0.65 -10.87
N PRO A 59 4.04 0.89 -11.66
CA PRO A 59 5.41 0.73 -11.21
C PRO A 59 5.73 1.77 -10.13
N VAL A 60 6.51 1.36 -9.13
CA VAL A 60 6.97 2.23 -8.04
C VAL A 60 8.48 2.21 -7.90
N GLU A 61 9.01 3.28 -7.33
CA GLU A 61 10.44 3.48 -7.09
C GLU A 61 10.77 3.68 -5.61
N TYR A 62 12.04 3.53 -5.27
CA TYR A 62 12.50 3.74 -3.90
C TYR A 62 12.25 5.18 -3.47
N GLY A 63 11.65 5.36 -2.29
CA GLY A 63 11.34 6.68 -1.74
C GLY A 63 10.11 7.36 -2.34
N GLN A 64 9.39 6.71 -3.27
CA GLN A 64 8.13 7.24 -3.79
C GLN A 64 7.03 7.18 -2.71
N PRO A 65 6.30 8.28 -2.45
CA PRO A 65 5.17 8.26 -1.52
C PRO A 65 4.04 7.36 -2.02
N LEU A 66 3.54 6.46 -1.16
CA LEU A 66 2.43 5.55 -1.48
C LEU A 66 1.11 6.01 -0.83
N PHE A 67 1.17 6.36 0.45
CA PHE A 67 0.02 6.73 1.27
C PHE A 67 0.26 8.01 2.05
N GLY A 68 -0.79 8.81 2.21
CA GLY A 68 -0.85 9.90 3.19
C GLY A 68 -1.60 9.43 4.42
N ILE A 69 -0.98 9.51 5.59
CA ILE A 69 -1.59 9.14 6.87
C ILE A 69 -1.73 10.38 7.74
N ARG A 70 -2.93 10.63 8.24
CA ARG A 70 -3.20 11.64 9.27
C ARG A 70 -3.25 10.97 10.63
N LYS A 71 -2.45 11.48 11.57
CA LYS A 71 -2.52 11.07 12.98
C LYS A 71 -3.72 11.69 13.68
#